data_AF-A0A428NPS8-F1
#
_entry.id   AF-A0A428NPS8-F1
#
_cell.length_a   1.000
_cell.length_b   1.000
_cell.length_c   1.000
_cell.angle_alpha   90.00
_cell.angle_beta   90.00
_cell.angle_gamma   90.00
#
_symmetry.space_group_name_H-M   'P 1'
#
loop_
_entity.id
_entity.type
_entity.pdbx_description
1 polymer ?
#
loop_
_entity_poly.entity_id
_entity_poly.type
_entity_poly.pdbx_seq_one_letter_code
_entity_poly.pdbx_strand_id
1 'polypeptide(L)'
;MATPQSDAFKKAIEDSKKLTSKPGPDELLSLYALYKVGTGEDFSKATAPGTFDFKGKAKYNAWKKVVDEGVTPEAAQEQYVKLVEELKEKYGYDENKVPEAVGSS
;
A
#
# COMPACT_ATOMS: atom_id res chain seq x y z
N MET A 1 12.70 11.68 8.91
CA MET A 1 13.43 11.69 7.62
C MET A 1 12.81 10.59 6.79
N ALA A 2 12.43 10.84 5.53
CA ALA A 2 11.86 9.79 4.69
C ALA A 2 12.90 8.66 4.51
N THR A 3 12.49 7.41 4.65
CA THR A 3 13.42 6.28 4.54
C THR A 3 13.82 6.08 3.07
N PRO A 4 15.08 5.73 2.75
CA PRO A 4 15.44 5.35 1.40
C PRO A 4 14.53 4.21 0.89
N GLN A 5 13.88 4.47 -0.24
CA GLN A 5 13.02 3.51 -0.93
C GLN A 5 13.87 2.69 -1.91
N SER A 6 13.81 1.37 -1.78
CA SER A 6 14.43 0.44 -2.73
C SER A 6 13.81 0.57 -4.13
N ASP A 7 14.59 0.30 -5.18
CA ASP A 7 14.10 0.30 -6.56
C ASP A 7 12.99 -0.74 -6.79
N ALA A 8 13.10 -1.90 -6.12
CA ALA A 8 12.06 -2.93 -6.13
C ALA A 8 10.72 -2.41 -5.58
N PHE A 9 10.76 -1.67 -4.47
CA PHE A 9 9.56 -1.07 -3.89
C PHE A 9 8.93 -0.01 -4.80
N LYS A 10 9.75 0.89 -5.37
CA LYS A 10 9.27 1.89 -6.34
C LYS A 10 8.60 1.22 -7.54
N LYS A 11 9.24 0.19 -8.09
CA LYS A 11 8.69 -0.60 -9.19
C LYS A 11 7.38 -1.29 -8.80
N ALA A 12 7.32 -1.90 -7.62
CA ALA A 12 6.09 -2.52 -7.11
C ALA A 12 4.95 -1.50 -6.93
N ILE A 13 5.24 -0.26 -6.52
CA ILE A 13 4.24 0.81 -6.43
C ILE A 13 3.65 1.11 -7.80
N GLU A 14 4.49 1.22 -8.84
CA GLU A 14 4.01 1.41 -10.20
C GLU A 14 3.23 0.20 -10.70
N ASP A 15 3.76 -0.99 -10.47
CA ASP A 15 3.15 -2.24 -10.93
C ASP A 15 1.78 -2.50 -10.28
N SER A 16 1.59 -2.11 -9.01
CA SER A 16 0.30 -2.20 -8.32
C SER A 16 -0.80 -1.41 -9.01
N LYS A 17 -0.46 -0.35 -9.76
CA LYS A 17 -1.40 0.46 -10.55
C LYS A 17 -1.66 -0.12 -11.95
N LYS A 18 -0.78 -1.02 -12.39
CA LYS A 18 -0.81 -1.72 -13.68
C LYS A 18 -1.49 -3.09 -13.59
N LEU A 19 -2.02 -3.46 -12.43
CA LEU A 19 -2.86 -4.63 -12.29
C LEU A 19 -4.08 -4.50 -13.23
N THR A 20 -4.40 -5.58 -13.92
CA THR A 20 -5.50 -5.58 -14.90
C THR A 20 -6.87 -5.66 -14.21
N SER A 21 -6.91 -6.24 -13.01
CA SER A 21 -8.09 -6.27 -12.14
C SER A 21 -7.84 -5.53 -10.83
N LYS A 22 -8.93 -5.00 -10.24
CA LYS A 22 -8.88 -4.27 -8.97
C LYS A 22 -8.69 -5.26 -7.80
N PRO A 23 -7.66 -5.08 -6.95
CA PRO A 23 -7.50 -5.89 -5.74
C PRO A 23 -8.69 -5.77 -4.78
N GLY A 24 -8.86 -6.77 -3.93
CA GLY A 24 -9.86 -6.76 -2.87
C GLY A 24 -9.62 -5.62 -1.86
N PRO A 25 -10.66 -5.25 -1.07
CA PRO A 25 -10.54 -4.20 -0.07
C PRO A 25 -9.42 -4.48 0.95
N ASP A 26 -9.27 -5.71 1.43
CA ASP A 26 -8.22 -6.11 2.37
C ASP A 26 -6.82 -5.97 1.78
N GLU A 27 -6.62 -6.36 0.53
CA GLU A 27 -5.34 -6.21 -0.17
C GLU A 27 -4.98 -4.73 -0.39
N LEU A 28 -5.97 -3.89 -0.73
CA LEU A 28 -5.78 -2.45 -0.84
C LEU A 28 -5.41 -1.82 0.51
N LEU A 29 -5.97 -2.31 1.62
CA LEU A 29 -5.62 -1.86 2.97
C LEU A 29 -4.20 -2.27 3.36
N SER A 30 -3.80 -3.50 3.05
CA SER A 30 -2.44 -3.99 3.27
C SER A 30 -1.40 -3.23 2.45
N LEU A 31 -1.66 -3.03 1.15
CA LEU A 31 -0.80 -2.18 0.30
C LEU A 31 -0.69 -0.77 0.88
N TYR A 32 -1.80 -0.16 1.29
CA TYR A 32 -1.78 1.16 1.91
C TYR A 32 -0.92 1.19 3.18
N ALA A 33 -1.14 0.28 4.12
CA ALA A 33 -0.41 0.23 5.38
C ALA A 33 1.10 0.06 5.18
N LEU A 34 1.49 -0.92 4.36
CA LEU A 34 2.89 -1.21 4.04
C LEU A 34 3.54 -0.06 3.27
N TYR A 35 2.81 0.60 2.37
CA TYR A 35 3.31 1.78 1.67
C TYR A 35 3.65 2.92 2.64
N LYS A 36 2.74 3.24 3.56
CA LYS A 36 2.92 4.33 4.53
C LYS A 36 4.15 4.06 5.41
N VAL A 37 4.27 2.85 5.96
CA VAL A 37 5.45 2.48 6.77
C VAL A 37 6.73 2.42 5.94
N GLY A 38 6.67 1.82 4.75
CA GLY A 38 7.82 1.67 3.83
C GLY A 38 8.38 2.99 3.31
N THR A 39 7.53 4.01 3.17
CA THR A 39 7.94 5.40 2.84
C THR A 39 8.53 6.15 4.04
N GLY A 40 8.42 5.59 5.25
CA GLY A 40 8.82 6.24 6.49
C GLY A 40 7.85 7.32 6.95
N GLU A 41 6.56 7.23 6.59
CA GLU A 41 5.56 8.14 7.15
C GLU A 41 5.35 7.88 8.64
N ASP A 42 5.22 8.97 9.39
CA ASP A 42 4.99 8.92 10.82
C ASP A 42 3.51 8.71 11.13
N PHE A 43 3.20 7.59 11.78
CA PHE A 43 1.84 7.27 12.16
C PHE A 43 1.24 8.27 13.16
N SER A 44 2.04 8.93 13.99
CA SER A 44 1.53 9.94 14.94
C SER A 44 1.01 11.20 14.24
N LYS A 45 1.40 11.42 12.98
CA LYS A 45 0.82 12.45 12.11
C LYS A 45 -0.48 12.03 11.45
N ALA A 46 -0.84 10.74 11.51
CA ALA A 46 -2.09 10.25 10.96
C ALA A 46 -3.27 10.79 11.76
N THR A 47 -4.21 11.45 11.09
CA THR A 47 -5.44 11.92 11.75
C THR A 47 -6.39 10.74 11.93
N ALA A 48 -6.87 10.56 13.16
CA ALA A 48 -7.89 9.56 13.42
C ALA A 48 -9.16 9.89 12.61
N PRO A 49 -9.66 8.93 11.80
CA PRO A 49 -10.84 9.15 10.97
C PRO A 49 -12.08 9.34 11.85
N GLY A 50 -13.03 10.14 11.38
CA GLY A 50 -14.30 10.38 12.07
C GLY A 50 -15.14 9.10 12.21
N THR A 51 -16.06 9.09 13.18
CA THR A 51 -16.86 7.90 13.54
C THR A 51 -17.65 7.29 12.37
N PHE A 52 -18.03 8.10 11.38
CA PHE A 52 -18.79 7.68 10.20
C PHE A 52 -17.89 7.31 8.99
N ASP A 53 -16.56 7.50 9.09
CA ASP A 53 -15.63 7.21 8.00
C ASP A 53 -15.07 5.79 8.11
N PHE A 54 -15.89 4.80 7.72
CA PHE A 54 -15.53 3.38 7.83
C PHE A 54 -14.29 3.01 7.01
N LYS A 55 -14.12 3.61 5.82
CA LYS A 55 -12.97 3.32 4.93
C LYS A 55 -11.66 3.90 5.47
N GLY A 56 -11.65 5.14 5.94
CA GLY A 56 -10.49 5.73 6.59
C GLY A 56 -10.19 5.02 7.90
N LYS A 57 -11.21 4.61 8.67
CA LYS A 57 -11.01 3.78 9.86
C LYS A 57 -10.32 2.46 9.53
N ALA A 58 -10.70 1.80 8.45
CA ALA A 58 -10.02 0.58 8.02
C ALA A 58 -8.55 0.85 7.63
N LYS A 59 -8.28 1.90 6.85
CA LYS A 59 -6.91 2.32 6.47
C LYS A 59 -6.04 2.66 7.68
N TYR A 60 -6.60 3.43 8.61
CA TYR A 60 -5.92 3.82 9.84
C TYR A 60 -5.61 2.61 10.71
N ASN A 61 -6.55 1.68 10.87
CA ASN A 61 -6.31 0.43 11.62
C ASN A 61 -5.27 -0.47 10.95
N ALA A 62 -5.32 -0.61 9.62
CA ALA A 62 -4.33 -1.39 8.88
C ALA A 62 -2.92 -0.80 9.05
N TRP A 63 -2.77 0.52 8.90
CA TRP A 63 -1.49 1.18 9.13
C TRP A 63 -1.05 1.07 10.59
N LYS A 64 -1.95 1.31 11.54
CA LYS A 64 -1.66 1.14 12.98
C LYS A 64 -1.13 -0.25 13.26
N LYS A 65 -1.77 -1.29 12.72
CA LYS A 65 -1.38 -2.68 12.94
C LYS A 65 0.07 -2.93 12.54
N VAL A 66 0.48 -2.51 11.34
CA VAL A 66 1.86 -2.68 10.85
C VAL A 66 2.87 -1.93 11.76
N VAL A 67 2.49 -0.77 12.28
CA VAL A 67 3.33 0.01 13.21
C VAL A 67 3.40 -0.64 14.60
N ASP A 68 2.28 -1.17 15.10
CA ASP A 68 2.17 -1.88 16.38
C ASP A 68 2.98 -3.18 16.37
N GLU A 69 3.03 -3.86 15.23
CA GLU A 69 3.88 -5.02 14.97
C GLU A 69 5.38 -4.66 14.90
N GLY A 70 5.74 -3.38 14.93
CA GLY A 70 7.13 -2.92 14.90
C GLY A 70 7.83 -3.14 13.56
N VAL A 71 7.05 -3.23 12.47
CA VAL A 71 7.60 -3.44 11.12
C VAL A 71 8.44 -2.22 10.73
N THR A 72 9.70 -2.46 10.40
CA THR A 72 10.60 -1.42 9.92
C THR A 72 10.22 -0.98 8.51
N PRO A 73 10.60 0.23 8.07
CA PRO A 73 10.33 0.66 6.70
C PRO A 73 10.91 -0.30 5.65
N GLU A 74 12.11 -0.84 5.88
CA GLU A 74 12.73 -1.83 4.99
C GLU A 74 11.89 -3.12 4.89
N ALA A 75 11.49 -3.69 6.03
CA ALA A 75 10.64 -4.87 6.04
C ALA A 75 9.26 -4.60 5.42
N ALA A 76 8.70 -3.40 5.60
CA ALA A 76 7.44 -3.01 4.98
C ALA A 76 7.58 -2.90 3.45
N GLN A 77 8.72 -2.41 2.95
CA GLN A 77 9.02 -2.39 1.51
C GLN A 77 9.10 -3.80 0.94
N GLU A 78 9.80 -4.72 1.61
CA GLU A 78 9.91 -6.13 1.17
C GLU A 78 8.53 -6.82 1.13
N GLN A 79 7.74 -6.64 2.20
CA GLN A 79 6.37 -7.18 2.25
C GLN A 79 5.47 -6.58 1.18
N TYR A 80 5.62 -5.28 0.88
CA TYR A 80 4.85 -4.62 -0.18
C TYR A 80 5.20 -5.19 -1.55
N VAL A 81 6.49 -5.38 -1.84
CA VAL A 81 6.94 -6.00 -3.10
C VAL A 81 6.32 -7.39 -3.25
N LYS A 82 6.46 -8.22 -2.21
CA LYS A 82 5.89 -9.57 -2.20
C LYS A 82 4.38 -9.56 -2.43
N LEU A 83 3.65 -8.70 -1.71
CA LEU A 83 2.20 -8.57 -1.87
C LEU A 83 1.83 -8.17 -3.30
N VAL A 84 2.55 -7.20 -3.90
CA VAL A 84 2.30 -6.81 -5.29
C VAL A 84 2.54 -7.98 -6.24
N GLU A 85 3.58 -8.77 -6.06
CA GLU A 85 3.82 -9.96 -6.90
C GLU A 85 2.67 -10.97 -6.79
N GLU A 86 2.18 -11.27 -5.59
CA GLU A 86 1.00 -12.12 -5.40
C GLU A 86 -0.25 -11.53 -6.08
N LEU A 87 -0.41 -10.21 -6.03
CA LEU A 87 -1.51 -9.53 -6.71
C LEU A 87 -1.39 -9.59 -8.23
N LYS A 88 -0.18 -9.53 -8.79
CA LYS A 88 0.04 -9.69 -10.23
C LYS A 88 -0.41 -11.07 -10.69
N GLU A 89 -0.09 -12.11 -9.93
CA GLU A 89 -0.51 -13.49 -10.24
C GLU A 89 -2.02 -13.66 -10.12
N LYS A 90 -2.63 -13.07 -9.09
CA LYS A 90 -4.05 -13.25 -8.78
C LYS A 90 -4.99 -12.39 -9.64
N TYR A 91 -4.61 -11.16 -9.91
CA TYR A 91 -5.43 -10.16 -10.61
C TYR A 91 -5.01 -9.91 -12.05
N GLY A 92 -3.87 -10.47 -12.46
CA GLY A 92 -3.23 -10.18 -13.73
C GLY A 92 -2.46 -8.87 -13.70
N TYR A 93 -1.37 -8.84 -14.47
CA TYR A 93 -0.48 -7.69 -14.60
C TYR A 93 -0.15 -7.45 -16.05
N ASP A 94 -0.19 -6.18 -16.45
CA ASP A 94 0.19 -5.77 -17.79
C ASP A 94 1.16 -4.58 -17.69
N GLU A 95 2.41 -4.80 -18.07
CA GLU A 95 3.46 -3.77 -17.96
C GLU A 95 3.23 -2.55 -18.84
N ASN A 96 2.47 -2.73 -19.94
CA ASN A 96 2.12 -1.71 -20.93
C ASN A 96 0.81 -0.99 -20.57
N LYS A 97 0.07 -1.47 -19.56
CA LYS A 97 -1.14 -0.82 -19.07
C LYS A 97 -0.77 0.57 -18.57
N VAL A 98 -1.39 1.56 -19.20
CA VAL A 98 -1.35 2.94 -18.71
C VAL A 98 -2.07 2.92 -17.36
N PRO A 99 -1.43 3.37 -16.25
CA PRO A 99 -2.07 3.39 -14.95
C PRO A 99 -3.29 4.32 -15.06
N GLU A 100 -4.49 3.74 -15.08
CA GLU A 100 -5.72 4.50 -14.94
C GLU A 100 -5.62 5.29 -13.63
N ALA A 101 -5.68 6.61 -13.73
CA ALA A 101 -5.75 7.46 -12.55
C ALA A 101 -7.04 7.09 -11.80
N VAL A 102 -6.90 6.33 -10.72
CA VAL A 102 -8.01 5.91 -9.86
C VAL A 102 -8.59 7.14 -9.14
N GLY A 103 -9.37 7.95 -9.84
CA GLY A 103 -9.87 9.21 -9.31
C GLY A 103 -10.59 10.11 -10.31
N SER A 104 -11.30 9.56 -11.30
CA SER A 104 -12.18 10.36 -12.16
C SER A 104 -13.45 9.58 -12.52
N SER A 105 -14.35 9.46 -11.56
CA SER A 105 -15.79 9.32 -11.76
C SER A 105 -16.51 9.74 -10.49
#